data_AF-A0A7C5XTC3-F1
#
_entry.id   AF-A0A7C5XTC3-F1
#
_cell.length_a   1.000
_cell.length_b   1.000
_cell.length_c   1.000
_cell.angle_alpha   90.00
_cell.angle_beta   90.00
_cell.angle_gamma   90.00
#
_symmetry.space_group_name_H-M   'P 1'
#
loop_
_entity.id
_entity.type
_entity.pdbx_description
1 polymer ?
#
loop_
_entity_poly.entity_id
_entity_poly.type
_entity_poly.pdbx_seq_one_letter_code
_entity_poly.pdbx_strand_id
1 'polypeptide(L)'
;MPGTLTPALVSHGLAAAAFLALAGVLAAGWRGRQAGAWLIAAAVATALWGVALAAHAAWRPAALLLLAEPLRQAAWMAFLLQVLAAGSGGWRRMPLPALVAAAAVAVAGGIAAVGALPLLQAVGGAPAAARAFFGAQLASAVVLLLLVEQVWRNTRADRRWAVKYLCVALGLVAGYDVFLAANGLLVGAVDPSAWAARGAVAAIAAPLLAVAAARNPQWSLDVFVSRRMAMHTATLVGTGAYLVAMAAAGQWIRATGGSWGAVAQIAFLAGALAVLALLFVSGGARARLRVFLDKHFFSYRYDYREEWLRLTDALSGAGDQGGTPLAERVGRALAALVESPGAVVWRREGRGYEPAGAWNL
;
A
#
# COMPACT_ATOMS: atom_id res chain seq x y z
N MET A 1 -10.13 -0.59 -39.96
CA MET A 1 -9.01 -1.43 -40.43
C MET A 1 -8.67 -2.44 -39.34
N PRO A 2 -8.89 -3.75 -39.57
CA PRO A 2 -8.55 -4.81 -38.61
C PRO A 2 -7.09 -5.22 -38.83
N GLY A 3 -6.17 -4.74 -38.01
CA GLY A 3 -4.75 -5.12 -38.15
C GLY A 3 -3.72 -4.30 -37.37
N THR A 4 -4.09 -3.14 -36.82
CA THR A 4 -3.16 -2.39 -35.95
C THR A 4 -3.22 -2.95 -34.54
N LEU A 5 -2.13 -3.54 -34.06
CA LEU A 5 -1.92 -3.88 -32.64
C LEU A 5 -2.10 -2.60 -31.82
N THR A 6 -3.23 -2.48 -31.12
CA THR A 6 -3.45 -1.34 -30.24
C THR A 6 -2.56 -1.50 -29.00
N PRO A 7 -2.04 -0.40 -28.42
CA PRO A 7 -1.25 -0.47 -27.21
C PRO A 7 -1.93 -1.25 -26.08
N ALA A 8 -3.27 -1.17 -25.99
CA ALA A 8 -4.05 -1.91 -25.01
C ALA A 8 -4.11 -3.42 -25.27
N LEU A 9 -4.21 -3.85 -26.54
CA LEU A 9 -4.17 -5.27 -26.88
C LEU A 9 -2.83 -5.89 -26.46
N VAL A 10 -1.72 -5.20 -26.78
CA VAL A 10 -0.36 -5.65 -26.45
C VAL A 10 -0.14 -5.67 -24.95
N SER A 11 -0.49 -4.60 -24.23
CA SER A 11 -0.22 -4.49 -22.80
C SER A 11 -1.04 -5.47 -21.97
N HIS A 12 -2.33 -5.67 -22.28
CA HIS A 12 -3.19 -6.61 -21.57
C HIS A 12 -2.89 -8.07 -21.96
N GLY A 13 -2.50 -8.32 -23.23
CA GLY A 13 -1.97 -9.61 -23.65
C GLY A 13 -0.69 -9.99 -22.93
N LEU A 14 0.24 -9.03 -22.75
CA LEU A 14 1.47 -9.23 -21.97
C LEU A 14 1.15 -9.52 -20.50
N ALA A 15 0.20 -8.79 -19.89
CA ALA A 15 -0.26 -9.08 -18.53
C ALA A 15 -0.82 -10.50 -18.41
N ALA A 16 -1.66 -10.92 -19.36
CA ALA A 16 -2.22 -12.27 -19.39
C ALA A 16 -1.12 -13.33 -19.46
N ALA A 17 -0.18 -13.19 -20.39
CA ALA A 17 0.94 -14.13 -20.55
C ALA A 17 1.81 -14.20 -19.29
N ALA A 18 2.16 -13.04 -18.69
CA ALA A 18 2.98 -12.98 -17.49
C ALA A 18 2.30 -13.64 -16.28
N PHE A 19 1.00 -13.40 -16.08
CA PHE A 19 0.25 -14.01 -14.99
C PHE A 19 -0.09 -15.49 -15.21
N LEU A 20 -0.25 -15.93 -16.45
CA LEU A 20 -0.35 -17.37 -16.78
C LEU A 20 0.97 -18.09 -16.48
N ALA A 21 2.10 -17.51 -16.88
CA ALA A 21 3.42 -18.06 -16.57
C ALA A 21 3.64 -18.13 -15.05
N LEU A 22 3.32 -17.04 -14.33
CA LEU A 22 3.36 -17.02 -12.86
C LEU A 22 2.48 -18.11 -12.26
N ALA A 23 1.22 -18.24 -12.70
CA ALA A 23 0.31 -19.27 -12.22
C ALA A 23 0.87 -20.69 -12.46
N GLY A 24 1.45 -20.95 -13.63
CA GLY A 24 2.09 -22.23 -13.95
C GLY A 24 3.28 -22.55 -13.04
N VAL A 25 4.18 -21.58 -12.80
CA VAL A 25 5.30 -21.74 -11.87
C VAL A 25 4.82 -21.98 -10.43
N LEU A 26 3.82 -21.24 -9.99
CA LEU A 26 3.24 -21.39 -8.65
C LEU A 26 2.55 -22.75 -8.48
N ALA A 27 1.82 -23.22 -9.51
CA ALA A 27 1.16 -24.52 -9.50
C ALA A 27 2.16 -25.68 -9.50
N ALA A 28 3.24 -25.60 -10.29
CA ALA A 28 4.30 -26.60 -10.31
C ALA A 28 5.05 -26.70 -8.98
N GLY A 29 5.22 -25.58 -8.27
CA GLY A 29 5.84 -25.52 -6.95
C GLY A 29 4.88 -25.72 -5.78
N TRP A 30 3.59 -26.00 -6.02
CA TRP A 30 2.57 -26.04 -4.97
C TRP A 30 2.67 -27.31 -4.13
N ARG A 31 2.67 -27.13 -2.79
CA ARG A 31 2.80 -28.22 -1.80
C ARG A 31 1.54 -28.40 -0.94
N GLY A 32 0.35 -28.07 -1.48
CA GLY A 32 -0.94 -28.35 -0.83
C GLY A 32 -1.41 -27.35 0.24
N ARG A 33 -0.78 -26.18 0.39
CA ARG A 33 -1.20 -25.15 1.36
C ARG A 33 -2.27 -24.21 0.80
N GLN A 34 -3.24 -23.84 1.65
CA GLN A 34 -4.36 -22.96 1.29
C GLN A 34 -3.91 -21.58 0.76
N ALA A 35 -2.94 -20.91 1.41
CA ALA A 35 -2.46 -19.60 0.95
C ALA A 35 -1.86 -19.63 -0.47
N GLY A 36 -1.17 -20.73 -0.82
CA GLY A 36 -0.64 -20.93 -2.17
C GLY A 36 -1.76 -21.11 -3.20
N ALA A 37 -2.83 -21.84 -2.85
CA ALA A 37 -3.99 -22.01 -3.73
C ALA A 37 -4.68 -20.68 -4.04
N TRP A 38 -4.86 -19.81 -3.03
CA TRP A 38 -5.43 -18.47 -3.23
C TRP A 38 -4.55 -17.57 -4.08
N LEU A 39 -3.21 -17.69 -3.98
CA LEU A 39 -2.31 -16.94 -4.86
C LEU A 39 -2.40 -17.41 -6.32
N ILE A 40 -2.45 -18.73 -6.53
CA ILE A 40 -2.65 -19.30 -7.87
C ILE A 40 -4.00 -18.83 -8.43
N ALA A 41 -5.07 -18.87 -7.63
CA ALA A 41 -6.38 -18.38 -8.02
C ALA A 41 -6.34 -16.88 -8.39
N ALA A 42 -5.63 -16.05 -7.61
CA ALA A 42 -5.47 -14.63 -7.92
C ALA A 42 -4.64 -14.37 -9.19
N ALA A 43 -3.61 -15.18 -9.44
CA ALA A 43 -2.82 -15.13 -10.66
C ALA A 43 -3.66 -15.53 -11.89
N VAL A 44 -4.43 -16.61 -11.80
CA VAL A 44 -5.35 -17.06 -12.85
C VAL A 44 -6.45 -16.02 -13.11
N ALA A 45 -7.06 -15.47 -12.06
CA ALA A 45 -8.06 -14.42 -12.21
C ALA A 45 -7.48 -13.17 -12.90
N THR A 46 -6.22 -12.81 -12.60
CA THR A 46 -5.53 -11.70 -13.26
C THR A 46 -5.17 -12.01 -14.71
N ALA A 47 -4.83 -13.26 -15.03
CA ALA A 47 -4.63 -13.71 -16.39
C ALA A 47 -5.93 -13.64 -17.23
N LEU A 48 -7.03 -14.17 -16.69
CA LEU A 48 -8.36 -14.10 -17.31
C LEU A 48 -8.80 -12.65 -17.52
N TRP A 49 -8.50 -11.78 -16.56
CA TRP A 49 -8.70 -10.34 -16.70
C TRP A 49 -7.89 -9.75 -17.85
N GLY A 50 -6.60 -10.08 -17.97
CA GLY A 50 -5.77 -9.63 -19.09
C GLY A 50 -6.33 -10.08 -20.45
N VAL A 51 -6.78 -11.34 -20.55
CA VAL A 51 -7.44 -11.87 -21.77
C VAL A 51 -8.73 -11.12 -22.06
N ALA A 52 -9.58 -10.87 -21.05
CA ALA A 52 -10.84 -10.16 -21.23
C ALA A 52 -10.63 -8.72 -21.71
N LEU A 53 -9.64 -8.00 -21.17
CA LEU A 53 -9.33 -6.63 -21.60
C LEU A 53 -8.67 -6.59 -22.99
N ALA A 54 -7.80 -7.56 -23.31
CA ALA A 54 -7.23 -7.72 -24.64
C ALA A 54 -8.32 -7.99 -25.69
N ALA A 55 -9.26 -8.91 -25.39
CA ALA A 55 -10.41 -9.20 -26.25
C ALA A 55 -11.32 -7.97 -26.39
N HIS A 56 -11.54 -7.22 -25.31
CA HIS A 56 -12.28 -5.96 -25.37
C HIS A 56 -11.62 -4.92 -26.28
N ALA A 57 -10.30 -4.79 -26.23
CA ALA A 57 -9.57 -3.88 -27.10
C ALA A 57 -9.69 -4.24 -28.59
N ALA A 58 -9.82 -5.53 -28.92
CA ALA A 58 -9.95 -6.00 -30.29
C ALA A 58 -11.40 -6.01 -30.80
N TRP A 59 -12.34 -6.54 -30.02
CA TRP A 59 -13.69 -6.91 -30.48
C TRP A 59 -14.80 -6.21 -29.70
N ARG A 60 -14.46 -5.42 -28.67
CA ARG A 60 -15.37 -4.68 -27.79
C ARG A 60 -16.50 -5.49 -27.11
N PRO A 61 -16.36 -6.78 -26.72
CA PRO A 61 -17.36 -7.43 -25.87
C PRO A 61 -17.42 -6.74 -24.51
N ALA A 62 -18.55 -6.14 -24.16
CA ALA A 62 -18.75 -5.48 -22.87
C ALA A 62 -18.90 -6.51 -21.72
N ALA A 63 -19.56 -7.64 -21.96
CA ALA A 63 -19.90 -8.63 -20.95
C ALA A 63 -18.68 -9.28 -20.27
N LEU A 64 -17.57 -9.47 -21.00
CA LEU A 64 -16.36 -10.09 -20.44
C LEU A 64 -15.67 -9.17 -19.42
N LEU A 65 -15.76 -7.85 -19.58
CA LEU A 65 -15.20 -6.89 -18.63
C LEU A 65 -15.95 -6.87 -17.30
N LEU A 66 -17.27 -7.08 -17.36
CA LEU A 66 -18.19 -6.99 -16.22
C LEU A 66 -17.87 -8.03 -15.14
N LEU A 67 -17.39 -9.22 -15.53
CA LEU A 67 -17.06 -10.29 -14.60
C LEU A 67 -15.56 -10.31 -14.24
N ALA A 68 -14.70 -9.97 -15.19
CA ALA A 68 -13.25 -10.07 -15.02
C ALA A 68 -12.71 -9.12 -13.94
N GLU A 69 -13.22 -7.88 -13.89
CA GLU A 69 -12.76 -6.86 -12.96
C GLU A 69 -13.06 -7.21 -11.48
N PRO A 70 -14.32 -7.48 -11.08
CA PRO A 70 -14.62 -7.87 -9.70
C PRO A 70 -14.01 -9.21 -9.33
N LEU A 71 -13.89 -10.16 -10.27
CA LEU A 71 -13.26 -11.46 -10.01
C LEU A 71 -11.77 -11.30 -9.63
N ARG A 72 -11.03 -10.49 -10.40
CA ARG A 72 -9.62 -10.19 -10.10
C ARG A 72 -9.46 -9.54 -8.73
N GLN A 73 -10.31 -8.54 -8.42
CA GLN A 73 -10.27 -7.84 -7.14
C GLN A 73 -10.58 -8.79 -5.97
N ALA A 74 -11.66 -9.57 -6.10
CA ALA A 74 -12.06 -10.54 -5.09
C ALA A 74 -10.97 -11.58 -4.83
N ALA A 75 -10.31 -12.08 -5.87
CA ALA A 75 -9.25 -13.07 -5.73
C ALA A 75 -8.03 -12.51 -4.97
N TRP A 76 -7.59 -11.28 -5.27
CA TRP A 76 -6.50 -10.64 -4.53
C TRP A 76 -6.87 -10.32 -3.08
N MET A 77 -8.09 -9.83 -2.84
CA MET A 77 -8.59 -9.57 -1.49
C MET A 77 -8.69 -10.86 -0.67
N ALA A 78 -9.22 -11.94 -1.25
CA ALA A 78 -9.30 -13.26 -0.60
C ALA A 78 -7.91 -13.80 -0.26
N PHE A 79 -6.96 -13.69 -1.19
CA PHE A 79 -5.57 -14.07 -0.92
C PHE A 79 -4.96 -13.27 0.24
N LEU A 80 -5.08 -11.93 0.24
CA LEU A 80 -4.54 -11.10 1.32
C LEU A 80 -5.24 -11.36 2.65
N LEU A 81 -6.56 -11.56 2.65
CA LEU A 81 -7.32 -11.94 3.83
C LEU A 81 -6.91 -13.31 4.37
N GLN A 82 -6.56 -14.26 3.50
CA GLN A 82 -6.02 -15.56 3.93
C GLN A 82 -4.60 -15.40 4.52
N VAL A 83 -3.76 -14.59 3.88
CA VAL A 83 -2.39 -14.29 4.35
C VAL A 83 -2.40 -13.58 5.68
N LEU A 84 -3.38 -12.68 5.87
CA LEU A 84 -3.76 -12.22 7.18
C LEU A 84 -4.19 -13.48 7.93
N ALA A 85 -5.41 -14.04 7.79
CA ALA A 85 -6.03 -15.17 8.53
C ALA A 85 -5.10 -16.30 9.08
N ALA A 86 -4.03 -16.64 8.38
CA ALA A 86 -3.03 -17.62 8.81
C ALA A 86 -2.06 -17.20 9.95
N GLY A 87 -1.91 -15.93 10.30
CA GLY A 87 -0.99 -15.50 11.37
C GLY A 87 -1.53 -15.77 12.79
N SER A 88 -0.88 -16.66 13.53
CA SER A 88 -1.51 -17.41 14.63
C SER A 88 -1.38 -16.85 16.07
N GLY A 89 -0.91 -15.62 16.32
CA GLY A 89 -0.37 -15.31 17.67
C GLY A 89 -0.74 -14.02 18.40
N GLY A 90 -1.52 -13.08 17.84
CA GLY A 90 -1.69 -11.79 18.55
C GLY A 90 -2.66 -10.81 17.90
N TRP A 91 -3.70 -11.34 17.28
CA TRP A 91 -4.63 -10.61 16.42
C TRP A 91 -5.77 -9.92 17.12
N ARG A 92 -5.79 -9.98 18.46
CA ARG A 92 -6.84 -9.42 19.31
C ARG A 92 -7.02 -7.89 19.20
N ARG A 93 -6.22 -7.17 18.40
CA ARG A 93 -6.36 -5.73 18.17
C ARG A 93 -6.64 -5.34 16.71
N MET A 94 -6.67 -6.29 15.77
CA MET A 94 -6.95 -6.01 14.37
C MET A 94 -8.40 -6.41 14.06
N PRO A 95 -9.22 -5.52 13.49
CA PRO A 95 -10.61 -5.84 13.22
C PRO A 95 -10.72 -6.68 11.93
N LEU A 96 -10.19 -7.91 11.93
CA LEU A 96 -10.29 -8.84 10.80
C LEU A 96 -11.74 -8.98 10.29
N PRO A 97 -12.78 -9.08 11.16
CA PRO A 97 -14.16 -9.05 10.70
C PRO A 97 -14.52 -7.79 9.93
N ALA A 98 -14.01 -6.62 10.33
CA ALA A 98 -14.24 -5.37 9.60
C ALA A 98 -13.51 -5.33 8.26
N LEU A 99 -12.33 -5.94 8.16
CA LEU A 99 -11.59 -6.04 6.89
C LEU A 99 -12.25 -7.03 5.92
N VAL A 100 -12.74 -8.15 6.43
CA VAL A 100 -13.55 -9.10 5.66
C VAL A 100 -14.85 -8.42 5.18
N ALA A 101 -15.54 -7.69 6.07
CA ALA A 101 -16.72 -6.94 5.72
C ALA A 101 -16.42 -5.86 4.67
N ALA A 102 -15.34 -5.09 4.84
CA ALA A 102 -14.91 -4.08 3.87
C ALA A 102 -14.61 -4.69 2.49
N ALA A 103 -13.91 -5.83 2.45
CA ALA A 103 -13.65 -6.55 1.21
C ALA A 103 -14.93 -7.10 0.58
N ALA A 104 -15.84 -7.67 1.37
CA ALA A 104 -17.13 -8.18 0.89
C ALA A 104 -18.00 -7.04 0.33
N VAL A 105 -18.07 -5.91 1.01
CA VAL A 105 -18.80 -4.71 0.56
C VAL A 105 -18.17 -4.14 -0.71
N ALA A 106 -16.84 -4.08 -0.81
CA ALA A 106 -16.15 -3.63 -2.02
C ALA A 106 -16.46 -4.53 -3.23
N VAL A 107 -16.35 -5.85 -3.05
CA VAL A 107 -16.67 -6.83 -4.11
C VAL A 107 -18.14 -6.77 -4.50
N ALA A 108 -19.06 -6.76 -3.52
CA ALA A 108 -20.49 -6.65 -3.77
C ALA A 108 -20.85 -5.33 -4.46
N GLY A 109 -20.23 -4.22 -4.05
CA GLY A 109 -20.39 -2.90 -4.67
C GLY A 109 -19.89 -2.89 -6.12
N GLY A 110 -18.75 -3.53 -6.41
CA GLY A 110 -18.24 -3.71 -7.77
C GLY A 110 -19.21 -4.50 -8.65
N ILE A 111 -19.71 -5.64 -8.16
CA ILE A 111 -20.70 -6.47 -8.86
C ILE A 111 -22.01 -5.69 -9.08
N ALA A 112 -22.49 -4.98 -8.07
CA ALA A 112 -23.72 -4.19 -8.15
C ALA A 112 -23.58 -3.02 -9.12
N ALA A 113 -22.46 -2.28 -9.11
CA ALA A 113 -22.21 -1.18 -10.02
C ALA A 113 -22.16 -1.63 -11.49
N VAL A 114 -21.60 -2.82 -11.72
CA VAL A 114 -21.60 -3.49 -13.01
C VAL A 114 -23.01 -3.93 -13.43
N GLY A 115 -23.76 -4.59 -12.55
CA GLY A 115 -25.10 -5.09 -12.86
C GLY A 115 -26.13 -3.98 -13.04
N ALA A 116 -25.96 -2.87 -12.33
CA ALA A 116 -26.84 -1.70 -12.41
C ALA A 116 -26.51 -0.79 -13.62
N LEU A 117 -25.44 -1.05 -14.37
CA LEU A 117 -24.97 -0.16 -15.42
C LEU A 117 -26.05 0.16 -16.49
N PRO A 118 -26.82 -0.83 -17.03
CA PRO A 118 -27.88 -0.53 -18.01
C PRO A 118 -29.00 0.33 -17.42
N LEU A 119 -29.39 0.07 -16.17
CA LEU A 119 -30.44 0.82 -15.48
C LEU A 119 -29.99 2.26 -15.17
N LEU A 120 -28.77 2.44 -14.68
CA LEU A 120 -28.21 3.75 -14.38
C LEU A 120 -28.03 4.59 -15.64
N GLN A 121 -27.68 3.96 -16.77
CA GLN A 121 -27.65 4.63 -18.07
C GLN A 121 -29.05 5.05 -18.52
N ALA A 122 -30.08 4.21 -18.32
CA ALA A 122 -31.45 4.53 -18.71
C ALA A 122 -32.08 5.65 -17.86
N VAL A 123 -31.83 5.68 -16.56
CA VAL A 123 -32.48 6.61 -15.62
C VAL A 123 -31.68 7.90 -15.40
N GLY A 124 -30.34 7.80 -15.28
CA GLY A 124 -29.46 8.91 -14.91
C GLY A 124 -28.42 9.28 -15.97
N GLY A 125 -28.49 8.65 -17.14
CA GLY A 125 -27.56 8.87 -18.25
C GLY A 125 -26.13 8.37 -17.98
N ALA A 126 -25.26 8.62 -18.96
CA ALA A 126 -23.85 8.22 -18.90
C ALA A 126 -23.09 8.72 -17.64
N PRO A 127 -23.30 9.94 -17.13
CA PRO A 127 -22.59 10.42 -15.94
C PRO A 127 -22.97 9.70 -14.65
N ALA A 128 -24.22 9.25 -14.49
CA ALA A 128 -24.64 8.48 -13.32
C ALA A 128 -24.00 7.08 -13.32
N ALA A 129 -24.03 6.41 -14.47
CA ALA A 129 -23.41 5.10 -14.66
C ALA A 129 -21.88 5.15 -14.45
N ALA A 130 -21.21 6.15 -15.00
CA ALA A 130 -19.77 6.36 -14.82
C ALA A 130 -19.40 6.58 -13.34
N ARG A 131 -20.15 7.44 -12.63
CA ARG A 131 -19.91 7.70 -11.20
C ARG A 131 -20.05 6.44 -10.35
N ALA A 132 -21.09 5.64 -10.57
CA ALA A 132 -21.29 4.39 -9.85
C ALA A 132 -20.16 3.38 -10.12
N PHE A 133 -19.81 3.19 -11.39
CA PHE A 133 -18.75 2.26 -11.81
C PHE A 133 -17.38 2.67 -11.24
N PHE A 134 -16.95 3.92 -11.47
CA PHE A 134 -15.64 4.38 -10.99
C PHE A 134 -15.60 4.54 -9.47
N GLY A 135 -16.72 4.89 -8.83
CA GLY A 135 -16.83 4.93 -7.38
C GLY A 135 -16.61 3.55 -6.74
N ALA A 136 -17.25 2.51 -7.30
CA ALA A 136 -17.06 1.14 -6.84
C ALA A 136 -15.63 0.64 -7.07
N GLN A 137 -15.07 0.91 -8.25
CA GLN A 137 -13.67 0.59 -8.58
C GLN A 137 -12.68 1.26 -7.63
N LEU A 138 -12.91 2.53 -7.30
CA LEU A 138 -12.09 3.30 -6.37
C LEU A 138 -12.16 2.69 -4.95
N ALA A 139 -13.37 2.40 -4.47
CA ALA A 139 -13.58 1.78 -3.16
C ALA A 139 -12.85 0.43 -3.06
N SER A 140 -12.97 -0.43 -4.07
CA SER A 140 -12.26 -1.70 -4.13
C SER A 140 -10.74 -1.55 -4.16
N ALA A 141 -10.22 -0.62 -4.96
CA ALA A 141 -8.78 -0.37 -5.02
C ALA A 141 -8.22 0.14 -3.68
N VAL A 142 -8.97 1.00 -2.99
CA VAL A 142 -8.63 1.48 -1.65
C VAL A 142 -8.67 0.35 -0.62
N VAL A 143 -9.68 -0.52 -0.65
CA VAL A 143 -9.73 -1.69 0.25
C VAL A 143 -8.59 -2.66 -0.03
N LEU A 144 -8.24 -2.88 -1.30
CA LEU A 144 -7.09 -3.72 -1.65
C LEU A 144 -5.79 -3.12 -1.11
N LEU A 145 -5.59 -1.80 -1.24
CA LEU A 145 -4.42 -1.09 -0.71
C LEU A 145 -4.37 -1.14 0.83
N LEU A 146 -5.52 -1.00 1.49
CA LEU A 146 -5.67 -1.17 2.93
C LEU A 146 -5.21 -2.57 3.36
N LEU A 147 -5.64 -3.63 2.66
CA LEU A 147 -5.23 -5.00 2.96
C LEU A 147 -3.71 -5.20 2.76
N VAL A 148 -3.13 -4.63 1.70
CA VAL A 148 -1.67 -4.64 1.47
C VAL A 148 -0.94 -3.95 2.62
N GLU A 149 -1.42 -2.80 3.07
CA GLU A 149 -0.86 -2.08 4.21
C GLU A 149 -0.95 -2.89 5.50
N GLN A 150 -2.08 -3.57 5.74
CA GLN A 150 -2.23 -4.46 6.89
C GLN A 150 -1.24 -5.63 6.85
N VAL A 151 -1.04 -6.25 5.69
CA VAL A 151 -0.03 -7.32 5.53
C VAL A 151 1.37 -6.80 5.83
N TRP A 152 1.76 -5.65 5.28
CA TRP A 152 3.07 -5.05 5.55
C TRP A 152 3.29 -4.74 7.04
N ARG A 153 2.28 -4.20 7.71
CA ARG A 153 2.37 -3.79 9.13
C ARG A 153 2.41 -4.95 10.08
N ASN A 154 1.60 -5.96 9.80
CA ASN A 154 1.48 -7.12 10.67
C ASN A 154 2.60 -8.13 10.42
N THR A 155 3.42 -7.90 9.39
CA THR A 155 4.68 -8.65 9.18
C THR A 155 5.81 -8.04 10.02
N ARG A 156 6.49 -8.90 10.81
CA ARG A 156 7.66 -8.51 11.60
C ARG A 156 8.79 -7.94 10.74
N ALA A 157 9.60 -7.05 11.32
CA ALA A 157 10.69 -6.38 10.60
C ALA A 157 11.71 -7.36 9.97
N ASP A 158 12.04 -8.44 10.67
CA ASP A 158 12.93 -9.53 10.22
C ASP A 158 12.34 -10.33 9.05
N ARG A 159 11.01 -10.36 8.91
CA ARG A 159 10.30 -11.07 7.82
C ARG A 159 9.77 -10.16 6.72
N ARG A 160 9.88 -8.83 6.86
CA ARG A 160 9.47 -7.87 5.82
C ARG A 160 10.20 -8.09 4.50
N TRP A 161 11.44 -8.58 4.55
CA TRP A 161 12.20 -8.95 3.35
C TRP A 161 11.46 -9.97 2.47
N ALA A 162 10.68 -10.87 3.07
CA ALA A 162 9.97 -11.93 2.37
C ALA A 162 8.65 -11.43 1.72
N VAL A 163 7.96 -10.47 2.35
CA VAL A 163 6.70 -9.92 1.83
C VAL A 163 6.85 -8.61 1.05
N LYS A 164 8.04 -7.99 1.03
CA LYS A 164 8.24 -6.67 0.39
C LYS A 164 7.84 -6.67 -1.08
N TYR A 165 8.22 -7.71 -1.84
CA TYR A 165 7.90 -7.77 -3.26
C TYR A 165 6.41 -8.00 -3.50
N LEU A 166 5.75 -8.74 -2.62
CA LEU A 166 4.29 -8.90 -2.65
C LEU A 166 3.60 -7.54 -2.43
N CYS A 167 4.02 -6.81 -1.40
CA CYS A 167 3.43 -5.51 -1.06
C CYS A 167 3.71 -4.45 -2.13
N VAL A 168 4.92 -4.44 -2.70
CA VAL A 168 5.28 -3.52 -3.80
C VAL A 168 4.47 -3.86 -5.06
N ALA A 169 4.36 -5.15 -5.42
CA ALA A 169 3.61 -5.57 -6.59
C ALA A 169 2.12 -5.21 -6.50
N LEU A 170 1.48 -5.58 -5.39
CA LEU A 170 0.05 -5.31 -5.19
C LEU A 170 -0.23 -3.84 -4.87
N GLY A 171 0.69 -3.15 -4.19
CA GLY A 171 0.63 -1.72 -3.98
C GLY A 171 0.75 -0.94 -5.30
N LEU A 172 1.60 -1.39 -6.22
CA LEU A 172 1.73 -0.81 -7.56
C LEU A 172 0.42 -0.96 -8.35
N VAL A 173 -0.15 -2.17 -8.38
CA VAL A 173 -1.41 -2.45 -9.09
C VAL A 173 -2.57 -1.70 -8.46
N ALA A 174 -2.75 -1.78 -7.14
CA ALA A 174 -3.82 -1.10 -6.43
C ALA A 174 -3.69 0.43 -6.51
N GLY A 175 -2.47 0.97 -6.39
CA GLY A 175 -2.20 2.39 -6.54
C GLY A 175 -2.53 2.91 -7.94
N TYR A 176 -2.18 2.14 -8.98
CA TYR A 176 -2.58 2.48 -10.35
C TYR A 176 -4.09 2.41 -10.55
N ASP A 177 -4.75 1.41 -9.96
CA ASP A 177 -6.21 1.27 -10.00
C ASP A 177 -6.91 2.45 -9.30
N VAL A 178 -6.38 2.92 -8.16
CA VAL A 178 -6.85 4.16 -7.50
C VAL A 178 -6.71 5.36 -8.42
N PHE A 179 -5.54 5.55 -9.04
CA PHE A 179 -5.30 6.65 -9.98
C PHE A 179 -6.32 6.62 -11.13
N LEU A 180 -6.52 5.46 -11.76
CA LEU A 180 -7.40 5.30 -12.89
C LEU A 180 -8.87 5.52 -12.52
N ALA A 181 -9.31 4.96 -11.39
CA ALA A 181 -10.68 5.10 -10.90
C ALA A 181 -10.99 6.52 -10.43
N ALA A 182 -10.05 7.19 -9.75
CA ALA A 182 -10.20 8.58 -9.35
C ALA A 182 -10.30 9.51 -10.57
N ASN A 183 -9.44 9.32 -11.58
CA ASN A 183 -9.53 10.08 -12.83
C ASN A 183 -10.85 9.83 -13.56
N GLY A 184 -11.29 8.57 -13.64
CA GLY A 184 -12.57 8.20 -14.23
C GLY A 184 -13.76 8.82 -13.50
N LEU A 185 -13.71 8.92 -12.17
CA LEU A 185 -14.75 9.55 -11.37
C LEU A 185 -14.85 11.07 -11.60
N LEU A 186 -13.71 11.73 -11.77
CA LEU A 186 -13.63 13.18 -12.01
C LEU A 186 -14.07 13.58 -13.42
N VAL A 187 -13.63 12.82 -14.42
CA VAL A 187 -13.83 13.15 -15.84
C VAL A 187 -15.05 12.45 -16.44
N GLY A 188 -15.53 11.38 -15.81
CA GLY A 188 -16.59 10.51 -16.36
C GLY A 188 -16.10 9.58 -17.48
N ALA A 189 -14.81 9.62 -17.80
CA ALA A 189 -14.16 8.82 -18.83
C ALA A 189 -12.72 8.48 -18.44
N VAL A 190 -12.19 7.42 -19.05
CA VAL A 190 -10.79 7.01 -18.86
C VAL A 190 -10.01 7.30 -20.13
N ASP A 191 -8.86 7.94 -19.98
CA ASP A 191 -7.92 8.14 -21.09
C ASP A 191 -7.47 6.78 -21.68
N PRO A 192 -7.57 6.56 -23.01
CA PRO A 192 -7.22 5.28 -23.62
C PRO A 192 -5.77 4.84 -23.39
N SER A 193 -4.83 5.79 -23.27
CA SER A 193 -3.42 5.48 -23.02
C SER A 193 -3.20 5.06 -21.55
N ALA A 194 -3.87 5.73 -20.60
CA ALA A 194 -3.89 5.33 -19.20
C ALA A 194 -4.57 3.96 -19.01
N TRP A 195 -5.64 3.67 -19.76
CA TRP A 195 -6.26 2.35 -19.74
C TRP A 195 -5.30 1.27 -20.26
N ALA A 196 -4.64 1.52 -21.40
CA ALA A 196 -3.67 0.61 -21.98
C ALA A 196 -2.47 0.35 -21.03
N ALA A 197 -1.92 1.38 -20.40
CA ALA A 197 -0.78 1.24 -19.50
C ALA A 197 -1.05 0.33 -18.28
N ARG A 198 -2.31 0.15 -17.89
CA ARG A 198 -2.73 -0.76 -16.80
C ARG A 198 -2.26 -2.20 -17.03
N GLY A 199 -2.24 -2.68 -18.27
CA GLY A 199 -1.71 -4.00 -18.63
C GLY A 199 -0.21 -4.11 -18.38
N ALA A 200 0.56 -3.09 -18.75
CA ALA A 200 2.01 -3.06 -18.51
C ALA A 200 2.33 -3.02 -17.00
N VAL A 201 1.57 -2.25 -16.22
CA VAL A 201 1.70 -2.20 -14.75
C VAL A 201 1.45 -3.58 -14.13
N ALA A 202 0.41 -4.28 -14.57
CA ALA A 202 0.15 -5.66 -14.14
C ALA A 202 1.28 -6.61 -14.54
N ALA A 203 1.77 -6.51 -15.79
CA ALA A 203 2.89 -7.34 -16.25
C ALA A 203 4.17 -7.13 -15.42
N ILE A 204 4.47 -5.92 -14.97
CA ILE A 204 5.59 -5.61 -14.06
C ILE A 204 5.38 -6.21 -12.66
N ALA A 205 4.13 -6.29 -12.19
CA ALA A 205 3.81 -6.90 -10.90
C ALA A 205 4.09 -8.42 -10.89
N ALA A 206 3.92 -9.11 -12.02
CA ALA A 206 4.12 -10.56 -12.12
C ALA A 206 5.53 -11.06 -11.70
N PRO A 207 6.66 -10.52 -12.21
CA PRO A 207 8.00 -10.95 -11.77
C PRO A 207 8.26 -10.60 -10.30
N LEU A 208 7.72 -9.49 -9.78
CA LEU A 208 7.83 -9.16 -8.36
C LEU A 208 7.10 -10.20 -7.49
N LEU A 209 5.91 -10.64 -7.92
CA LEU A 209 5.16 -11.71 -7.28
C LEU A 209 5.88 -13.06 -7.39
N ALA A 210 6.54 -13.34 -8.53
CA ALA A 210 7.36 -14.53 -8.69
C ALA A 210 8.54 -14.55 -7.71
N VAL A 211 9.24 -13.41 -7.54
CA VAL A 211 10.31 -13.26 -6.55
C VAL A 211 9.76 -13.40 -5.12
N ALA A 212 8.58 -12.84 -4.83
CA ALA A 212 7.92 -13.02 -3.54
C ALA A 212 7.64 -14.50 -3.26
N ALA A 213 7.16 -15.23 -4.26
CA ALA A 213 6.88 -16.66 -4.17
C ALA A 213 8.15 -17.52 -3.99
N ALA A 214 9.18 -17.23 -4.77
CA ALA A 214 10.45 -17.96 -4.71
C ALA A 214 11.16 -17.77 -3.36
N ARG A 215 11.02 -16.59 -2.75
CA ARG A 215 11.57 -16.27 -1.42
C ARG A 215 10.75 -16.83 -0.26
N ASN A 216 9.54 -17.32 -0.54
CA ASN A 216 8.64 -17.92 0.45
C ASN A 216 8.12 -19.29 -0.03
N PRO A 217 9.00 -20.27 -0.32
CA PRO A 217 8.62 -21.54 -0.94
C PRO A 217 7.73 -22.41 -0.05
N GLN A 218 7.69 -22.14 1.25
CA GLN A 218 6.80 -22.83 2.17
C GLN A 218 5.44 -22.14 2.28
N TRP A 219 5.28 -20.86 1.88
CA TRP A 219 4.11 -20.02 2.17
C TRP A 219 3.55 -20.23 3.59
N SER A 220 4.39 -20.70 4.52
CA SER A 220 4.28 -20.51 5.95
C SER A 220 4.78 -19.11 6.18
N LEU A 221 3.90 -18.17 5.86
CA LEU A 221 3.93 -16.92 6.58
C LEU A 221 3.57 -17.31 8.02
N ASP A 222 4.57 -17.82 8.74
CA ASP A 222 4.63 -17.86 10.18
C ASP A 222 4.73 -16.40 10.61
N VAL A 223 3.62 -15.67 10.41
CA VAL A 223 3.40 -14.29 10.83
C VAL A 223 3.25 -14.35 12.34
N PHE A 224 4.36 -14.65 13.00
CA PHE A 224 4.43 -14.46 14.43
C PHE A 224 4.45 -12.96 14.69
N VAL A 225 3.73 -12.54 15.72
CA VAL A 225 3.49 -11.13 15.99
C VAL A 225 4.78 -10.48 16.52
N SER A 226 5.26 -9.43 15.84
CA SER A 226 6.12 -8.45 16.51
C SER A 226 5.21 -7.66 17.42
N ARG A 227 5.49 -7.65 18.72
CA ARG A 227 4.73 -6.92 19.75
C ARG A 227 4.79 -5.39 19.59
N ARG A 228 5.33 -4.88 18.49
CA ARG A 228 5.33 -3.45 18.21
C ARG A 228 5.27 -3.21 16.71
N MET A 229 4.09 -2.83 16.24
CA MET A 229 3.90 -1.74 15.28
C MET A 229 2.39 -1.51 15.09
N ALA A 230 1.76 -0.82 16.04
CA ALA A 230 0.46 -0.22 15.78
C ALA A 230 0.66 1.17 15.16
N MET A 231 -0.16 1.47 14.15
CA MET A 231 -0.48 2.79 13.62
C MET A 231 0.66 3.65 13.06
N HIS A 232 0.84 3.62 11.74
CA HIS A 232 1.37 4.73 10.94
C HIS A 232 0.47 5.03 9.73
N THR A 233 -0.85 4.78 9.85
CA THR A 233 -1.81 4.94 8.73
C THR A 233 -1.82 6.41 8.29
N ALA A 234 -1.49 7.29 9.23
CA ALA A 234 -1.29 8.72 9.06
C ALA A 234 -0.30 9.11 7.96
N THR A 235 0.85 8.43 7.82
CA THR A 235 1.85 8.86 6.82
C THR A 235 1.46 8.43 5.42
N LEU A 236 0.90 7.23 5.24
CA LEU A 236 0.44 6.78 3.92
C LEU A 236 -0.83 7.52 3.49
N VAL A 237 -1.82 7.64 4.38
CA VAL A 237 -3.04 8.44 4.15
C VAL A 237 -2.68 9.90 3.96
N GLY A 238 -1.75 10.45 4.75
CA GLY A 238 -1.27 11.83 4.61
C GLY A 238 -0.55 12.07 3.29
N THR A 239 0.27 11.11 2.84
CA THR A 239 0.94 11.19 1.53
C THR A 239 -0.09 11.09 0.39
N GLY A 240 -1.05 10.17 0.48
CA GLY A 240 -2.13 10.06 -0.50
C GLY A 240 -3.01 11.31 -0.56
N ALA A 241 -3.43 11.83 0.59
CA ALA A 241 -4.20 13.06 0.70
C ALA A 241 -3.43 14.27 0.16
N TYR A 242 -2.13 14.36 0.44
CA TYR A 242 -1.26 15.39 -0.12
C TYR A 242 -1.21 15.32 -1.65
N LEU A 243 -0.98 14.14 -2.23
CA LEU A 243 -0.94 13.97 -3.68
C LEU A 243 -2.28 14.29 -4.34
N VAL A 244 -3.40 13.93 -3.71
CA VAL A 244 -4.76 14.26 -4.19
C VAL A 244 -5.02 15.77 -4.11
N ALA A 245 -4.69 16.41 -2.99
CA ALA A 245 -4.84 17.86 -2.83
C ALA A 245 -3.97 18.64 -3.83
N MET A 246 -2.73 18.18 -4.05
CA MET A 246 -1.81 18.72 -5.04
C MET A 246 -2.35 18.57 -6.47
N ALA A 247 -2.87 17.40 -6.82
CA ALA A 247 -3.49 17.17 -8.10
C ALA A 247 -4.74 18.06 -8.29
N ALA A 248 -5.62 18.13 -7.30
CA ALA A 248 -6.83 18.95 -7.34
C ALA A 248 -6.52 20.44 -7.50
N ALA A 249 -5.56 20.98 -6.73
CA ALA A 249 -5.14 22.37 -6.82
C ALA A 249 -4.47 22.68 -8.17
N GLY A 250 -3.61 21.80 -8.69
CA GLY A 250 -3.02 21.97 -10.02
C GLY A 250 -4.06 21.95 -11.14
N GLN A 251 -5.10 21.12 -11.01
CA GLN A 251 -6.22 21.08 -11.96
C GLN A 251 -7.09 22.34 -11.87
N TRP A 252 -7.37 22.82 -10.66
CA TRP A 252 -8.13 24.05 -10.43
C TRP A 252 -7.41 25.26 -11.05
N ILE A 253 -6.11 25.40 -10.82
CA ILE A 253 -5.27 26.44 -11.42
C ILE A 253 -5.30 26.37 -12.95
N ARG A 254 -5.28 25.17 -13.53
CA ARG A 254 -5.37 25.01 -14.99
C ARG A 254 -6.75 25.37 -15.54
N ALA A 255 -7.81 25.13 -14.78
CA ALA A 255 -9.19 25.40 -15.18
C ALA A 255 -9.58 26.89 -15.05
N THR A 256 -9.07 27.61 -14.04
CA THR A 256 -9.43 29.01 -13.76
C THR A 256 -8.35 30.03 -14.14
N GLY A 257 -7.12 29.60 -14.41
CA GLY A 257 -5.95 30.48 -14.49
C GLY A 257 -5.83 31.38 -15.73
N GLY A 258 -6.66 31.21 -16.76
CA GLY A 258 -6.63 32.04 -17.98
C GLY A 258 -5.21 32.14 -18.59
N SER A 259 -4.75 33.34 -18.93
CA SER A 259 -3.41 33.59 -19.49
C SER A 259 -2.26 33.40 -18.48
N TRP A 260 -2.54 33.36 -17.17
CA TRP A 260 -1.55 33.22 -16.10
C TRP A 260 -1.44 31.78 -15.56
N GLY A 261 -2.28 30.86 -16.03
CA GLY A 261 -2.37 29.49 -15.52
C GLY A 261 -1.05 28.73 -15.60
N ALA A 262 -0.25 28.92 -16.65
CA ALA A 262 1.04 28.27 -16.80
C ALA A 262 2.05 28.74 -15.73
N VAL A 263 2.11 30.04 -15.46
CA VAL A 263 3.00 30.62 -14.44
C VAL A 263 2.59 30.17 -13.04
N ALA A 264 1.29 30.19 -12.74
CA ALA A 264 0.75 29.72 -11.47
C ALA A 264 0.99 28.21 -11.25
N GLN A 265 0.89 27.39 -12.30
CA GLN A 265 1.15 25.96 -12.24
C GLN A 265 2.64 25.65 -11.99
N ILE A 266 3.55 26.40 -12.63
CA ILE A 266 5.01 26.28 -12.41
C ILE A 266 5.36 26.71 -10.98
N ALA A 267 4.83 27.84 -10.50
CA ALA A 267 5.07 28.33 -9.15
C ALA A 267 4.53 27.36 -8.08
N PHE A 268 3.35 26.78 -8.31
CA PHE A 268 2.75 25.78 -7.43
C PHE A 268 3.57 24.49 -7.37
N LEU A 269 4.02 23.99 -8.53
CA LEU A 269 4.87 22.80 -8.61
C LEU A 269 6.23 23.04 -7.92
N ALA A 270 6.85 24.19 -8.16
CA ALA A 270 8.10 24.58 -7.51
C ALA A 270 7.95 24.68 -5.99
N GLY A 271 6.85 25.29 -5.50
CA GLY A 271 6.54 25.37 -4.08
C GLY A 271 6.34 24.00 -3.43
N ALA A 272 5.64 23.09 -4.10
CA ALA A 272 5.42 21.74 -3.62
C ALA A 272 6.70 20.90 -3.56
N LEU A 273 7.55 21.02 -4.57
CA LEU A 273 8.88 20.39 -4.58
C LEU A 273 9.78 20.98 -3.48
N ALA A 274 9.70 22.29 -3.22
CA ALA A 274 10.44 22.94 -2.14
C ALA A 274 9.97 22.45 -0.75
N VAL A 275 8.66 22.29 -0.53
CA VAL A 275 8.13 21.71 0.72
C VAL A 275 8.57 20.26 0.89
N LEU A 276 8.50 19.44 -0.18
CA LEU A 276 9.01 18.06 -0.16
C LEU A 276 10.51 18.01 0.16
N ALA A 277 11.32 18.86 -0.47
CA ALA A 277 12.76 18.94 -0.23
C ALA A 277 13.06 19.38 1.21
N LEU A 278 12.33 20.37 1.75
CA LEU A 278 12.47 20.83 3.13
C LEU A 278 12.14 19.72 4.14
N LEU A 279 11.10 18.92 3.87
CA LEU A 279 10.73 17.77 4.70
C LEU A 279 11.75 16.61 4.59
N PHE A 280 12.39 16.44 3.44
CA PHE A 280 13.45 15.44 3.24
C PHE A 280 14.75 15.80 3.96
N VAL A 281 15.14 17.08 3.93
CA VAL A 281 16.44 17.53 4.46
C VAL A 281 16.38 17.87 5.95
N SER A 282 15.24 18.31 6.48
CA SER A 282 15.15 18.78 7.88
C SER A 282 14.47 17.77 8.81
N GLY A 283 15.27 17.08 9.64
CA GLY A 283 14.76 16.24 10.73
C GLY A 283 13.89 17.00 11.73
N GLY A 284 14.23 18.26 12.03
CA GLY A 284 13.46 19.11 12.95
C GLY A 284 12.11 19.58 12.40
N ALA A 285 11.96 19.73 11.08
CA ALA A 285 10.67 20.02 10.46
C ALA A 285 9.75 18.79 10.50
N ARG A 286 10.29 17.59 10.22
CA ARG A 286 9.56 16.32 10.36
C ARG A 286 9.06 16.10 11.80
N ALA A 287 9.91 16.35 12.80
CA ALA A 287 9.53 16.21 14.19
C ALA A 287 8.40 17.18 14.60
N ARG A 288 8.49 18.45 14.18
CA ARG A 288 7.44 19.45 14.46
C ARG A 288 6.11 19.14 13.77
N LEU A 289 6.14 18.70 12.51
CA LEU A 289 4.95 18.28 11.78
C LEU A 289 4.31 17.04 12.41
N ARG A 290 5.12 16.05 12.81
CA ARG A 290 4.64 14.87 13.55
C ARG A 290 3.95 15.28 14.85
N VAL A 291 4.57 16.15 15.65
CA VAL A 291 3.99 16.64 16.91
C VAL A 291 2.72 17.47 16.66
N PHE A 292 2.67 18.28 15.61
CA PHE A 292 1.47 19.05 15.25
C PHE A 292 0.30 18.12 14.89
N LEU A 293 0.54 17.13 14.04
CA LEU A 293 -0.46 16.14 13.63
C LEU A 293 -0.91 15.27 14.81
N ASP A 294 0.03 14.83 15.65
CA ASP A 294 -0.26 14.03 16.84
C ASP A 294 -1.15 14.81 17.82
N LYS A 295 -0.84 16.10 18.04
CA LYS A 295 -1.63 16.98 18.92
C LYS A 295 -3.04 17.29 18.41
N HIS A 296 -3.24 17.43 17.10
CA HIS A 296 -4.53 17.90 16.55
C HIS A 296 -5.41 16.78 15.99
N PHE A 297 -4.84 15.61 15.66
CA PHE A 297 -5.58 14.52 15.00
C PHE A 297 -5.55 13.19 15.75
N PHE A 298 -4.66 13.00 16.74
CA PHE A 298 -4.54 11.71 17.45
C PHE A 298 -4.66 11.87 18.97
N SER A 299 -5.87 11.71 19.48
CA SER A 299 -6.10 11.53 20.91
C SER A 299 -6.00 10.05 21.29
N TYR A 300 -4.81 9.43 21.27
CA TYR A 300 -4.62 8.12 21.94
C TYR A 300 -3.18 7.85 22.42
N ARG A 301 -2.96 8.22 23.70
CA ARG A 301 -2.13 7.62 24.76
C ARG A 301 -0.92 6.76 24.33
N TYR A 302 0.28 7.33 24.46
CA TYR A 302 1.53 6.59 24.65
C TYR A 302 1.33 5.51 25.73
N ASP A 303 1.48 4.23 25.38
CA ASP A 303 1.43 3.13 26.35
C ASP A 303 2.78 3.09 27.10
N TYR A 304 2.92 3.96 28.11
CA TYR A 304 4.11 4.08 28.96
C TYR A 304 4.58 2.74 29.52
N ARG A 305 3.69 1.76 29.68
CA ARG A 305 4.03 0.43 30.18
C ARG A 305 5.01 -0.31 29.27
N GLU A 306 4.87 -0.17 27.95
CA GLU A 306 5.75 -0.84 26.99
C GLU A 306 7.11 -0.14 26.82
N GLU A 307 7.17 1.18 27.00
CA GLU A 307 8.45 1.90 27.09
C GLU A 307 9.19 1.54 28.37
N TRP A 308 8.46 1.43 29.48
CA TRP A 308 9.04 1.00 30.76
C TRP A 308 9.63 -0.41 30.69
N LEU A 309 8.92 -1.39 30.14
CA LEU A 309 9.44 -2.76 30.00
C LEU A 309 10.69 -2.83 29.11
N ARG A 310 10.71 -2.07 28.01
CA ARG A 310 11.89 -1.95 27.13
C ARG A 310 13.11 -1.38 27.83
N LEU A 311 12.89 -0.31 28.61
CA LEU A 311 13.95 0.35 29.36
C LEU A 311 14.53 -0.65 30.35
N THR A 312 13.68 -1.39 31.06
CA THR A 312 14.11 -2.43 32.01
C THR A 312 14.87 -3.57 31.33
N ASP A 313 14.45 -4.04 30.15
CA ASP A 313 15.18 -5.08 29.39
C ASP A 313 16.55 -4.58 28.90
N ALA A 314 16.63 -3.34 28.41
CA ALA A 314 17.88 -2.73 27.95
C ALA A 314 18.87 -2.49 29.10
N LEU A 315 18.37 -2.16 30.29
CA LEU A 315 19.18 -1.92 31.48
C LEU A 315 19.60 -3.22 32.19
N SER A 316 18.72 -4.22 32.21
CA SER A 316 18.96 -5.52 32.88
C SER A 316 19.93 -6.43 32.13
N GLY A 317 20.23 -6.13 30.85
CA GLY A 317 21.16 -6.92 30.04
C GLY A 317 20.57 -8.25 29.57
N ALA A 318 19.23 -8.39 29.55
CA ALA A 318 18.49 -9.61 29.19
C ALA A 318 18.54 -9.99 27.68
N GLY A 319 19.61 -9.67 26.98
CA GLY A 319 19.86 -10.01 25.57
C GLY A 319 21.36 -10.02 25.25
N ASP A 320 21.71 -10.10 23.97
CA ASP A 320 23.08 -10.22 23.40
C ASP A 320 24.08 -9.07 23.76
N GLN A 321 23.75 -8.24 24.75
CA GLN A 321 24.45 -7.03 25.19
C GLN A 321 25.15 -7.18 26.55
N GLY A 322 25.33 -8.42 27.03
CA GLY A 322 25.99 -8.72 28.31
C GLY A 322 27.42 -8.16 28.42
N GLY A 323 28.10 -7.92 27.30
CA GLY A 323 29.45 -7.35 27.24
C GLY A 323 29.53 -5.82 27.12
N THR A 324 28.42 -5.10 26.94
CA THR A 324 28.43 -3.63 26.75
C THR A 324 28.36 -2.90 28.11
N PRO A 325 29.20 -1.88 28.38
CA PRO A 325 29.12 -1.11 29.62
C PRO A 325 27.74 -0.51 29.88
N LEU A 326 27.29 -0.50 31.15
CA LEU A 326 25.96 -0.02 31.54
C LEU A 326 25.68 1.42 31.05
N ALA A 327 26.66 2.31 31.13
CA ALA A 327 26.52 3.70 30.71
C ALA A 327 26.20 3.82 29.20
N GLU A 328 26.79 2.98 28.36
CA GLU A 328 26.49 2.95 26.93
C GLU A 328 25.09 2.37 26.67
N ARG A 329 24.66 1.33 27.42
CA ARG A 329 23.30 0.79 27.31
C ARG A 329 22.24 1.81 27.70
N VAL A 330 22.48 2.57 28.79
CA VAL A 330 21.64 3.69 29.22
C VAL A 330 21.58 4.76 28.12
N GLY A 331 22.74 5.17 27.60
CA GLY A 331 22.84 6.18 26.53
C GLY A 331 22.06 5.76 25.27
N ARG A 332 22.24 4.53 24.82
CA ARG A 332 21.52 3.95 23.66
C ARG A 332 20.02 3.86 23.90
N ALA A 333 19.57 3.38 25.07
CA ALA A 333 18.16 3.23 25.38
C ALA A 333 17.44 4.59 25.41
N LEU A 334 18.06 5.58 26.03
CA LEU A 334 17.52 6.94 26.09
C LEU A 334 17.56 7.62 24.71
N ALA A 335 18.66 7.49 23.96
CA ALA A 335 18.76 8.04 22.61
C ALA A 335 17.69 7.45 21.68
N ALA A 336 17.46 6.14 21.75
CA ALA A 336 16.41 5.48 20.98
C ALA A 336 15.00 5.94 21.37
N LEU A 337 14.75 6.22 22.65
CA LEU A 337 13.46 6.72 23.15
C LEU A 337 13.10 8.09 22.57
N VAL A 338 14.09 8.96 22.42
CA VAL A 338 13.90 10.34 21.91
C VAL A 338 14.33 10.51 20.45
N GLU A 339 14.62 9.42 19.74
CA GLU A 339 15.14 9.41 18.36
C GLU A 339 16.38 10.33 18.18
N SER A 340 17.22 10.43 19.22
CA SER A 340 18.47 11.21 19.20
C SER A 340 19.56 10.46 18.41
N PRO A 341 20.37 11.18 17.61
CA PRO A 341 21.46 10.58 16.86
C PRO A 341 22.60 10.02 17.73
N GLY A 342 22.71 10.44 19.00
CA GLY A 342 23.72 9.95 19.94
C GLY A 342 23.41 10.32 21.39
N ALA A 343 24.22 9.86 22.34
CA ALA A 343 24.09 10.21 23.76
C ALA A 343 25.43 10.10 24.52
N VAL A 344 25.64 11.00 25.49
CA VAL A 344 26.71 10.90 26.51
C VAL A 344 26.07 10.77 27.89
N VAL A 345 26.58 9.83 28.68
CA VAL A 345 26.25 9.71 30.10
C VAL A 345 27.40 10.30 30.91
N TRP A 346 27.08 11.24 31.78
CA TRP A 346 28.05 11.87 32.68
C TRP A 346 27.86 11.34 34.11
N ARG A 347 28.96 10.99 34.78
CA ARG A 347 28.96 10.61 36.19
C ARG A 347 29.56 11.76 36.99
N ARG A 348 28.94 12.06 38.13
CA ARG A 348 29.45 13.07 39.05
C ARG A 348 30.63 12.50 39.84
N GLU A 349 31.73 13.22 39.85
CA GLU A 349 32.95 12.86 40.60
C GLU A 349 33.44 14.12 41.34
N GLY A 350 33.28 14.13 42.67
CA GLY A 350 33.55 15.29 43.52
C GLY A 350 32.74 16.53 43.14
N ARG A 351 33.43 17.60 42.72
CA ARG A 351 32.84 18.87 42.26
C ARG A 351 32.63 18.95 40.73
N GLY A 352 33.02 17.92 39.98
CA GLY A 352 32.94 17.89 38.52
C GLY A 352 32.07 16.75 37.98
N TYR A 353 31.99 16.68 36.65
CA TYR A 353 31.35 15.60 35.91
C TYR A 353 32.35 15.02 34.92
N GLU A 354 32.44 13.70 34.87
CA GLU A 354 33.28 12.96 33.92
C GLU A 354 32.42 12.10 33.00
N PRO A 355 32.81 11.92 31.72
CA PRO A 355 32.06 11.09 30.78
C PRO A 355 32.17 9.61 31.19
N ALA A 356 31.04 9.00 31.53
CA ALA A 356 30.94 7.61 31.94
C ALA A 356 30.67 6.64 30.78
N GLY A 357 30.20 7.16 29.64
CA GLY A 357 29.98 6.39 28.42
C GLY A 357 29.33 7.24 27.33
N ALA A 358 29.52 6.83 26.08
CA ALA A 358 28.93 7.48 24.93
C ALA A 358 28.38 6.43 23.97
N TRP A 359 27.29 6.76 23.29
CA TRP A 359 26.73 5.95 22.21
C TRP A 359 26.62 6.80 20.95
N ASN A 360 27.22 6.31 19.86
CA ASN A 360 27.19 6.90 18.52
C ASN A 360 27.72 8.35 18.48
N LEU A 361 28.90 8.57 19.07
CA LEU A 361 29.62 9.85 19.15
C LEU A 361 31.08 9.70 18.75
#